data_AF-A0A2S5QZ77-F1
#
_entry.id   AF-A0A2S5QZ77-F1
#
_cell.length_a   1.000
_cell.length_b   1.000
_cell.length_c   1.000
_cell.angle_alpha   90.00
_cell.angle_beta   90.00
_cell.angle_gamma   90.00
#
_symmetry.space_group_name_H-M   'P 1'
#
loop_
_entity.id
_entity.type
_entity.pdbx_description
1 polymer ?
#
loop_
_entity_poly.entity_id
_entity_poly.type
_entity_poly.pdbx_seq_one_letter_code
_entity_poly.pdbx_strand_id
1 'polypeptide(L)'
;MEFSIKNGNPEKQRSDCAIVGVFEGNKLSDAAKELDKASDKAISTVLKNGDFEGKLNSCLVLHQLSGVEASRVMLVGLGKQDEFTEKQYRQVVRAAIKALPKGVAHASLFLAEI
;
A
#
# COMPACT_ATOMS: atom_id res chain seq x y z
N MET A 1 14.70 -0.39 -14.73
CA MET A 1 13.42 0.07 -14.16
C MET A 1 13.25 1.50 -14.59
N GLU A 2 12.11 1.81 -15.18
CA GLU A 2 11.72 3.18 -15.54
C GLU A 2 10.79 3.71 -14.46
N PHE A 3 10.98 4.96 -14.03
CA PHE A 3 10.17 5.60 -13.01
C PHE A 3 9.47 6.80 -13.63
N SER A 4 8.16 6.91 -13.42
CA SER A 4 7.36 8.04 -13.85
C SER A 4 6.55 8.55 -12.66
N ILE A 5 6.58 9.86 -12.44
CA ILE A 5 5.82 10.51 -11.38
C ILE A 5 4.52 11.02 -12.01
N LYS A 6 3.39 10.56 -11.49
CA LYS A 6 2.06 11.05 -11.86
C LYS A 6 1.36 11.50 -10.59
N ASN A 7 0.73 12.66 -10.66
CA ASN A 7 -0.18 13.11 -9.61
C ASN A 7 -1.59 12.60 -9.97
N GLY A 8 -2.15 11.72 -9.16
CA GLY A 8 -3.44 11.11 -9.45
C GLY A 8 -3.96 10.33 -8.26
N ASN A 9 -5.28 10.20 -8.19
CA ASN A 9 -5.94 9.49 -7.09
C ASN A 9 -5.60 7.99 -7.16
N PRO A 10 -5.31 7.34 -6.02
CA PRO A 10 -4.93 5.94 -5.97
C PRO A 10 -6.05 5.01 -6.47
N GLU A 11 -7.30 5.42 -6.35
CA GLU A 11 -8.49 4.67 -6.76
C GLU A 11 -8.64 4.56 -8.29
N LYS A 12 -8.29 5.63 -9.02
CA LYS A 12 -8.46 5.77 -10.47
C LYS A 12 -7.19 5.44 -11.25
N GLN A 13 -6.13 5.02 -10.56
CA GLN A 13 -4.86 4.75 -11.19
C GLN A 13 -4.86 3.33 -11.75
N ARG A 14 -5.09 3.20 -13.05
CA ARG A 14 -4.95 1.94 -13.78
C ARG A 14 -3.51 1.44 -13.71
N SER A 15 -3.27 0.46 -12.85
CA SER A 15 -1.96 -0.17 -12.63
C SER A 15 -2.14 -1.65 -12.27
N ASP A 16 -1.09 -2.45 -12.47
CA ASP A 16 -1.13 -3.87 -12.13
C ASP A 16 -1.06 -4.10 -10.61
N CYS A 17 -0.45 -3.16 -9.89
CA CYS A 17 -0.32 -3.16 -8.44
C CYS A 17 -0.25 -1.73 -7.88
N ALA A 18 -1.21 -1.35 -7.03
CA ALA A 18 -1.15 -0.12 -6.23
C ALA A 18 -0.56 -0.43 -4.86
N ILE A 19 0.49 0.28 -4.47
CA ILE A 19 1.22 0.06 -3.22
C ILE A 19 0.86 1.17 -2.24
N VAL A 20 0.30 0.80 -1.08
CA VAL A 20 -0.15 1.73 -0.03
C VAL A 20 0.44 1.34 1.33
N GLY A 21 0.57 2.32 2.21
CA GLY A 21 1.17 2.14 3.54
C GLY A 21 0.14 1.92 4.64
N VAL A 22 0.49 1.11 5.64
CA VAL A 22 -0.28 0.97 6.88
C VAL A 22 0.67 0.98 8.07
N PHE A 23 0.37 1.79 9.08
CA PHE A 23 1.09 1.82 10.35
C PHE A 23 0.52 0.82 11.35
N GLU A 24 1.33 0.50 12.36
CA GLU A 24 0.89 -0.27 13.52
C GLU A 24 -0.31 0.37 14.23
N GLY A 25 -1.21 -0.49 14.71
CA GLY A 25 -2.45 -0.06 15.36
C GLY A 25 -3.59 0.27 14.39
N ASN A 26 -3.63 -0.39 13.22
CA ASN A 26 -4.68 -0.24 12.21
C ASN A 26 -4.81 1.19 11.66
N LYS A 27 -3.69 1.91 11.60
CA LYS A 27 -3.63 3.28 11.06
C LYS A 27 -3.27 3.23 9.57
N LEU A 28 -4.26 3.51 8.73
CA LEU A 28 -4.09 3.62 7.28
C LEU A 28 -3.35 4.92 6.91
N SER A 29 -2.46 4.85 5.93
CA SER A 29 -1.90 6.05 5.27
C SER A 29 -3.00 6.83 4.54
N ASP A 30 -2.77 8.09 4.17
CA ASP A 30 -3.84 8.88 3.53
C ASP A 30 -4.29 8.28 2.19
N ALA A 31 -3.33 7.83 1.37
CA ALA A 31 -3.64 7.08 0.15
C ALA A 31 -4.37 5.75 0.42
N ALA A 32 -4.04 5.06 1.52
CA ALA A 32 -4.72 3.83 1.91
C ALA A 32 -6.16 4.11 2.38
N LYS A 33 -6.43 5.24 3.04
CA LYS A 33 -7.79 5.65 3.43
C LYS A 33 -8.66 5.98 2.23
N GLU A 34 -8.11 6.66 1.23
CA GLU A 34 -8.83 6.90 -0.04
C GLU A 34 -9.17 5.55 -0.68
N LEU A 35 -8.17 4.70 -0.90
CA LEU A 35 -8.39 3.38 -1.47
C LEU A 35 -9.39 2.52 -0.69
N ASP A 36 -9.37 2.57 0.64
CA ASP A 36 -10.32 1.88 1.51
C ASP A 36 -11.74 2.40 1.37
N LYS A 37 -11.92 3.71 1.15
CA LYS A 37 -13.25 4.31 0.87
C LYS A 37 -13.79 3.85 -0.48
N ALA A 38 -12.97 3.84 -1.53
CA ALA A 38 -13.40 3.33 -2.82
C ALA A 38 -13.65 1.82 -2.83
N SER A 39 -12.96 1.07 -1.97
CA SER A 39 -13.10 -0.38 -1.86
C SER A 39 -14.06 -0.86 -0.78
N ASP A 40 -15.06 -0.04 -0.43
CA ASP A 40 -16.11 -0.39 0.54
C ASP A 40 -15.57 -0.91 1.89
N LYS A 41 -14.46 -0.32 2.38
CA LYS A 41 -13.78 -0.67 3.62
C LYS A 41 -13.16 -2.07 3.65
N ALA A 42 -12.80 -2.61 2.49
CA ALA A 42 -12.15 -3.92 2.40
C ALA A 42 -10.81 -3.97 3.14
N ILE A 43 -9.97 -2.94 3.05
CA ILE A 43 -8.66 -2.88 3.73
C ILE A 43 -8.87 -2.80 5.25
N SER A 44 -9.81 -1.96 5.68
CA SER A 44 -10.23 -1.87 7.08
C SER A 44 -10.74 -3.21 7.63
N THR A 45 -11.41 -4.01 6.79
CA THR A 45 -11.91 -5.34 7.18
C THR A 45 -10.75 -6.32 7.39
N VAL A 46 -9.76 -6.33 6.50
CA VAL A 46 -8.54 -7.15 6.62
C VAL A 46 -7.77 -6.79 7.90
N LEU A 47 -7.65 -5.49 8.20
CA LEU A 47 -7.03 -5.00 9.44
C LEU A 47 -7.80 -5.42 10.70
N LYS A 48 -9.13 -5.38 10.64
CA LYS A 48 -9.99 -5.84 11.75
C LYS A 48 -9.93 -7.34 11.97
N ASN A 49 -9.77 -8.12 10.91
CA ASN A 49 -9.60 -9.57 11.00
C ASN A 49 -8.23 -9.96 11.58
N GLY A 50 -7.28 -9.03 11.64
CA GLY A 50 -5.92 -9.30 12.13
C GLY A 50 -5.00 -9.92 11.08
N ASP A 51 -5.42 -9.98 9.82
CA ASP A 51 -4.60 -10.49 8.71
C ASP A 51 -3.39 -9.57 8.42
N PHE A 52 -3.48 -8.30 8.82
CA PHE A 52 -2.40 -7.33 8.72
C PHE A 52 -2.34 -6.46 9.97
N GLU A 53 -1.14 -6.28 10.52
CA GLU A 53 -0.92 -5.44 11.71
C GLU A 53 -0.16 -4.14 11.40
N GLY A 54 0.40 -3.99 10.19
CA GLY A 54 1.20 -2.82 9.82
C GLY A 54 2.64 -2.84 10.33
N LYS A 55 3.15 -4.01 10.77
CA LYS A 55 4.55 -4.21 11.20
C LYS A 55 5.56 -3.78 10.14
N LEU A 56 6.69 -3.23 10.57
CA LEU A 56 7.73 -2.76 9.65
C LEU A 56 8.16 -3.86 8.64
N ASN A 57 8.21 -3.51 7.36
CA ASN A 57 8.56 -4.40 6.24
C ASN A 57 7.59 -5.56 5.98
N SER A 58 6.44 -5.61 6.65
CA SER A 58 5.38 -6.56 6.29
C SER A 58 4.73 -6.13 4.98
N CYS A 59 4.32 -7.09 4.15
CA CYS A 59 3.65 -6.84 2.88
C CYS A 59 2.48 -7.81 2.73
N LEU A 60 1.32 -7.31 2.32
CA LEU A 60 0.13 -8.12 2.02
C LEU A 60 -0.44 -7.69 0.68
N VAL A 61 -0.69 -8.65 -0.21
CA VAL A 61 -1.31 -8.37 -1.53
C VAL A 61 -2.77 -8.78 -1.48
N LEU A 62 -3.65 -7.82 -1.74
CA LEU A 62 -5.07 -8.02 -1.96
C LEU A 62 -5.34 -8.01 -3.47
N HIS A 63 -6.13 -8.98 -3.91
CA HIS A 63 -6.49 -9.15 -5.31
C HIS A 63 -7.93 -8.69 -5.54
N GLN A 64 -8.18 -8.02 -6.67
CA GLN A 64 -9.52 -7.67 -7.14
C GLN A 64 -10.38 -6.95 -6.09
N LEU A 65 -9.91 -5.79 -5.63
CA LEU A 65 -10.74 -4.92 -4.79
C LEU A 65 -11.81 -4.25 -5.65
N SER A 66 -13.06 -4.35 -5.22
CA SER A 66 -14.16 -3.65 -5.87
C SER A 66 -13.93 -2.14 -5.77
N GLY A 67 -14.24 -1.37 -6.82
CA GLY A 67 -14.08 0.09 -6.82
C GLY A 67 -12.65 0.63 -7.03
N VAL A 68 -11.65 -0.26 -7.17
CA VAL A 68 -10.26 0.13 -7.46
C VAL A 68 -9.89 -0.31 -8.88
N GLU A 69 -9.39 0.61 -9.71
CA GLU A 69 -8.98 0.28 -11.09
C GLU A 69 -7.68 -0.54 -11.15
N ALA A 70 -6.91 -0.55 -10.06
CA ALA A 70 -5.73 -1.38 -9.96
C ALA A 70 -6.10 -2.87 -9.82
N SER A 71 -5.42 -3.72 -10.58
CA SER A 71 -5.70 -5.17 -10.57
C SER A 71 -5.40 -5.81 -9.21
N ARG A 72 -4.43 -5.24 -8.48
CA ARG A 72 -3.96 -5.70 -7.18
C ARG A 72 -3.61 -4.49 -6.32
N VAL A 73 -3.73 -4.66 -5.02
CA VAL A 73 -3.33 -3.66 -4.03
C VAL A 73 -2.41 -4.31 -3.03
N MET A 74 -1.24 -3.74 -2.85
CA MET A 74 -0.28 -4.21 -1.86
C MET A 74 -0.24 -3.24 -0.68
N LEU A 75 -0.56 -3.76 0.50
CA LEU A 75 -0.37 -3.08 1.76
C LEU A 75 1.07 -3.30 2.22
N VAL A 76 1.74 -2.24 2.67
CA VAL A 76 3.09 -2.32 3.21
C VAL A 76 3.09 -1.73 4.61
N GLY A 77 3.64 -2.48 5.56
CA GLY A 77 3.69 -2.11 6.95
C GLY A 77 4.83 -1.13 7.20
N LEU A 78 4.48 0.05 7.68
CA LEU A 78 5.37 1.16 7.98
C LEU A 78 5.95 1.06 9.40
N GLY A 79 5.42 0.18 10.24
CA GLY A 79 5.75 0.10 11.66
C GLY A 79 5.04 1.18 12.46
N LYS A 80 5.63 1.59 13.58
CA LYS A 80 5.09 2.66 14.41
C LYS A 80 5.32 4.01 13.76
N GLN A 81 4.28 4.83 13.76
CA GLN A 81 4.33 6.20 13.24
C GLN A 81 5.42 7.04 13.93
N ASP A 82 5.63 6.87 15.23
CA ASP A 82 6.63 7.63 16.01
C ASP A 82 8.08 7.22 15.71
N GLU A 83 8.29 5.99 15.22
CA GLU A 83 9.63 5.50 14.85
C GLU A 83 9.90 5.71 13.35
N PHE A 84 8.90 6.16 12.58
CA PHE A 84 8.96 6.31 11.13
C PHE A 84 9.96 7.39 10.72
N THR A 85 11.05 6.94 10.10
CA THR A 85 12.18 7.79 9.68
C THR A 85 12.58 7.46 8.24
N GLU A 86 13.38 8.33 7.60
CA GLU A 86 13.90 8.10 6.24
C GLU A 86 14.60 6.74 6.05
N LYS A 87 15.23 6.23 7.12
CA LYS A 87 15.86 4.91 7.10
C LYS A 87 14.83 3.80 6.96
N GLN A 88 13.74 3.88 7.72
CA GLN A 88 12.63 2.93 7.66
C GLN A 88 11.87 3.06 6.35
N TYR A 89 11.61 4.27 5.87
CA TYR A 89 11.02 4.50 4.55
C TYR A 89 11.79 3.79 3.43
N ARG A 90 13.13 3.93 3.41
CA ARG A 90 13.97 3.21 2.44
C ARG A 90 13.89 1.70 2.58
N GLN A 91 13.71 1.18 3.80
CA GLN A 91 13.53 -0.26 4.02
C GLN A 91 12.16 -0.73 3.51
N VAL A 92 11.10 0.00 3.82
CA VAL A 92 9.72 -0.25 3.37
C VAL A 92 9.64 -0.25 1.85
N VAL A 93 10.20 0.76 1.18
CA VAL A 93 10.22 0.83 -0.29
C VAL A 93 10.96 -0.38 -0.89
N ARG A 94 12.10 -0.78 -0.30
CA ARG A 94 12.82 -1.98 -0.72
C ARG A 94 12.01 -3.25 -0.49
N ALA A 95 11.34 -3.36 0.65
CA ALA A 95 10.47 -4.49 0.97
C ALA A 95 9.31 -4.58 -0.03
N ALA A 96 8.69 -3.46 -0.35
CA ALA A 96 7.62 -3.37 -1.34
C ALA A 96 8.09 -3.82 -2.74
N ILE A 97 9.23 -3.31 -3.20
CA ILE A 97 9.81 -3.71 -4.49
C ILE A 97 10.16 -5.20 -4.51
N LYS A 98 10.59 -5.76 -3.38
CA LYS A 98 10.93 -7.18 -3.27
C LYS A 98 9.69 -8.09 -3.15
N ALA A 99 8.62 -7.60 -2.52
CA ALA A 99 7.38 -8.32 -2.31
C ALA A 99 6.41 -8.24 -3.50
N LEU A 100 6.74 -7.43 -4.51
CA LEU A 100 5.98 -7.31 -5.73
C LEU A 100 5.75 -8.69 -6.38
N PRO A 101 4.48 -9.08 -6.64
CA PRO A 101 4.19 -10.38 -7.22
C PRO A 101 4.71 -10.49 -8.65
N LYS A 102 5.06 -11.72 -9.06
CA LYS A 102 5.49 -12.00 -10.44
C LYS A 102 4.37 -11.63 -11.42
N GLY A 103 4.74 -10.95 -12.51
CA GLY A 103 3.79 -10.52 -13.54
C GLY A 103 3.19 -9.13 -13.33
N VAL A 104 3.75 -8.32 -12.42
CA VAL A 104 3.48 -6.88 -12.37
C VAL A 104 4.44 -6.16 -13.32
N ALA A 105 3.90 -5.54 -14.36
CA ALA A 105 4.67 -4.69 -15.28
C ALA A 105 4.65 -3.22 -14.82
N HIS A 106 3.52 -2.77 -14.28
CA HIS A 106 3.31 -1.41 -13.81
C HIS A 106 2.84 -1.37 -12.35
N ALA A 107 3.72 -0.94 -11.45
CA ALA A 107 3.40 -0.68 -10.05
C ALA A 107 3.32 0.82 -9.78
N SER A 108 2.32 1.26 -9.00
CA SER A 108 2.19 2.64 -8.54
C SER A 108 2.44 2.68 -7.03
N LEU A 109 3.41 3.49 -6.58
CA LEU A 109 3.72 3.67 -5.16
C LEU A 109 3.05 4.93 -4.62
N PHE A 110 2.18 4.78 -3.62
CA PHE A 110 1.48 5.87 -2.94
C PHE A 110 1.98 6.05 -1.50
N LEU A 111 3.30 5.95 -1.31
CA LEU A 111 3.96 6.10 -0.01
C LEU A 111 4.41 7.56 0.18
N ALA A 112 3.48 8.50 0.33
CA ALA A 112 3.76 9.93 0.50
C ALA A 112 3.89 10.37 1.97
N GLU A 113 4.33 9.46 2.85
CA GLU A 113 4.31 9.63 4.31
C GLU A 113 5.58 10.28 4.88
N ILE A 114 6.41 10.92 4.05
CA ILE A 114 7.62 11.67 4.42
C ILE A 114 7.57 13.09 3.86
#